data_AF-A0A7S8MVK8-F1
#
_entry.id   AF-A0A7S8MVK8-F1
#
_cell.length_a   1.000
_cell.length_b   1.000
_cell.length_c   1.000
_cell.angle_alpha   90.00
_cell.angle_beta   90.00
_cell.angle_gamma   90.00
#
_symmetry.space_group_name_H-M   'P 1'
#
loop_
_entity.id
_entity.type
_entity.pdbx_description
1 polymer ?
#
loop_
_entity_poly.entity_id
_entity_poly.type
_entity_poly.pdbx_seq_one_letter_code
_entity_poly.pdbx_strand_id
1 'polypeptide(L)'
;MVGGCYQTAYPDWLFVAWEPGIERLVWPMFVHEAMHWYQYQNYFPYLLAAERAGVSDEDYERALETDASCRAVYQHGIDRSAFANSSSPCDLEDWYEGWFVDQLAALGVRTSAPTPEEFEVSGVVRP
;
A
#
# COMPACT_ATOMS: atom_id res chain seq x y z
N MET A 1 11.29 19.75 7.55
CA MET A 1 10.97 18.49 6.87
C MET A 1 10.26 17.56 7.85
N VAL A 2 9.24 16.84 7.41
CA VAL A 2 8.62 15.72 8.14
C VAL A 2 8.82 14.46 7.32
N GLY A 3 9.04 13.34 7.99
CA GLY A 3 9.07 12.01 7.38
C GLY A 3 8.46 11.00 8.34
N GLY A 4 7.96 9.92 7.77
CA GLY A 4 7.49 8.77 8.52
C GLY A 4 8.04 7.49 7.92
N CYS A 5 7.86 6.41 8.67
CA CYS A 5 8.08 5.06 8.16
C CYS A 5 7.25 4.06 8.97
N TYR A 6 6.47 3.25 8.25
CA TYR A 6 6.03 1.95 8.71
C TYR A 6 7.04 0.88 8.27
N GLN A 7 7.48 0.04 9.22
CA GLN A 7 8.41 -1.05 8.92
C GLN A 7 7.86 -2.38 9.46
N THR A 8 7.73 -3.37 8.59
CA THR A 8 7.12 -4.68 8.89
C THR A 8 7.88 -5.48 9.96
N ALA A 9 9.17 -5.21 10.17
CA ALA A 9 9.96 -5.77 11.27
C ALA A 9 9.53 -5.25 12.66
N TYR A 10 8.83 -4.11 12.71
CA TYR A 10 8.28 -3.49 13.91
C TYR A 10 6.77 -3.23 13.70
N PRO A 11 5.95 -4.29 13.60
CA PRO A 11 4.59 -4.21 13.07
C PRO A 11 3.63 -3.36 13.91
N ASP A 12 3.96 -3.10 15.18
CA ASP A 12 3.15 -2.29 16.11
C ASP A 12 3.70 -0.86 16.29
N TRP A 13 4.66 -0.44 15.46
CA TRP A 13 5.35 0.84 15.59
C TRP A 13 5.23 1.65 14.30
N LEU A 14 4.97 2.95 14.47
CA LEU A 14 5.06 3.95 13.42
C LEU A 14 6.13 4.95 13.82
N PHE A 15 7.11 5.14 12.96
CA PHE A 15 8.19 6.09 13.20
C PHE A 15 7.84 7.41 12.52
N VAL A 16 7.88 8.51 13.25
CA VAL A 16 7.66 9.85 12.71
C VAL A 16 8.75 10.77 13.21
N ALA A 17 9.38 11.50 12.30
CA ALA A 17 10.43 12.46 12.58
C ALA A 17 10.11 13.80 11.91
N TRP A 18 10.40 14.91 12.60
CA TRP A 18 10.13 16.24 12.09
C TRP A 18 11.16 17.26 12.57
N GLU A 19 11.38 18.28 11.74
CA GLU A 19 12.12 19.48 12.14
C GLU A 19 11.23 20.44 12.95
N PRO A 20 11.81 21.29 13.83
CA PRO A 20 11.03 22.30 14.54
C PRO A 20 10.24 23.23 13.61
N GLY A 21 9.00 23.57 13.98
CA GLY A 21 8.15 24.54 13.27
C GLY A 21 7.25 23.94 12.19
N ILE A 22 7.23 22.61 12.03
CA ILE A 22 6.38 21.91 11.06
C ILE A 22 5.44 20.88 11.72
N GLU A 23 5.17 21.01 13.01
CA GLU A 23 4.38 20.10 13.84
C GLU A 23 2.98 19.85 13.28
N ARG A 24 2.42 20.83 12.56
CA ARG A 24 1.12 20.70 11.88
C ARG A 24 1.05 19.54 10.87
N LEU A 25 2.20 19.08 10.36
CA LEU A 25 2.29 17.98 9.40
C LEU A 25 2.55 16.63 10.06
N VAL A 26 2.82 16.59 11.37
CA VAL A 26 3.10 15.35 12.11
C VAL A 26 1.88 14.43 12.12
N TRP A 27 0.68 14.99 12.31
CA TRP A 27 -0.55 14.20 12.28
C TRP A 27 -0.86 13.62 10.89
N PRO A 28 -0.86 14.42 9.79
CA PRO A 28 -0.96 13.89 8.43
C PRO A 28 0.06 12.78 8.13
N MET A 29 1.33 12.97 8.53
CA MET A 29 2.37 11.95 8.35
C MET A 29 2.06 10.69 9.13
N PHE A 30 1.72 10.80 10.42
CA PHE A 30 1.35 9.65 11.23
C PHE A 30 0.19 8.86 10.62
N VAL A 31 -0.85 9.54 10.12
CA VAL A 31 -1.99 8.88 9.47
C VAL A 31 -1.55 8.18 8.18
N HIS A 32 -0.70 8.80 7.37
CA HIS A 32 -0.12 8.17 6.18
C HIS A 32 0.62 6.87 6.53
N GLU A 33 1.52 6.89 7.53
CA GLU A 33 2.22 5.67 7.96
C GLU A 33 1.27 4.60 8.53
N ALA A 34 0.21 5.03 9.22
CA ALA A 34 -0.83 4.12 9.68
C ALA A 34 -1.58 3.45 8.51
N MET A 35 -1.65 4.09 7.35
CA MET A 35 -2.25 3.49 6.15
C MET A 35 -1.34 2.42 5.55
N HIS A 36 -0.02 2.53 5.66
CA HIS A 36 0.89 1.42 5.32
C HIS A 36 0.69 0.22 6.25
N TRP A 37 0.50 0.45 7.55
CA TRP A 37 0.10 -0.61 8.46
C TRP A 37 -1.21 -1.26 8.04
N TYR A 38 -2.24 -0.46 7.71
CA TYR A 38 -3.52 -0.96 7.21
C TYR A 38 -3.35 -1.80 5.93
N GLN A 39 -2.60 -1.30 4.95
CA GLN A 39 -2.31 -2.00 3.70
C GLN A 39 -1.62 -3.34 3.97
N TYR A 40 -0.66 -3.38 4.89
CA TYR A 40 -0.02 -4.64 5.26
C TYR A 40 -1.03 -5.61 5.88
N GLN A 41 -1.89 -5.18 6.81
CA GLN A 41 -2.88 -6.07 7.42
C GLN A 41 -3.93 -6.61 6.42
N ASN A 42 -4.32 -5.81 5.43
CA ASN A 42 -5.45 -6.13 4.56
C ASN A 42 -5.03 -6.64 3.16
N TYR A 43 -3.85 -6.25 2.67
CA TYR A 43 -3.39 -6.52 1.31
C TYR A 43 -2.14 -7.39 1.25
N PHE A 44 -1.61 -7.85 2.39
CA PHE A 44 -0.46 -8.78 2.41
C PHE A 44 -0.60 -10.00 1.47
N PRO A 45 -1.79 -10.65 1.32
CA PRO A 45 -1.93 -11.72 0.35
C PRO A 45 -1.63 -11.30 -1.09
N TYR A 46 -1.98 -10.07 -1.48
CA TYR A 46 -1.70 -9.54 -2.82
C TYR A 46 -0.23 -9.17 -2.99
N LEU A 47 0.41 -8.60 -1.96
CA LEU A 47 1.85 -8.30 -1.96
C LEU A 47 2.68 -9.59 -2.07
N LEU A 48 2.30 -10.65 -1.35
CA LEU A 48 2.93 -11.96 -1.48
C LEU A 48 2.70 -12.60 -2.86
N ALA A 49 1.53 -12.36 -3.47
CA ALA A 49 1.26 -12.79 -4.83
C ALA A 49 2.10 -12.02 -5.86
N ALA A 50 2.36 -10.73 -5.62
CA ALA A 50 3.23 -9.90 -6.45
C ALA A 50 4.67 -10.41 -6.44
N GLU A 51 5.23 -10.67 -5.25
CA GLU A 51 6.56 -11.27 -5.09
C GLU A 51 6.68 -12.60 -5.86
N ARG A 52 5.67 -13.47 -5.75
CA ARG A 52 5.63 -14.76 -6.46
C ARG A 52 5.48 -14.63 -7.97
N ALA A 53 4.86 -13.54 -8.44
CA ALA A 53 4.75 -13.22 -9.85
C ALA A 53 6.03 -12.55 -10.40
N GLY A 54 7.03 -12.28 -9.55
CA GLY A 54 8.25 -11.59 -9.93
C GLY A 54 8.06 -10.07 -10.12
N VAL A 55 6.96 -9.51 -9.60
CA VAL A 55 6.74 -8.07 -9.53
C VAL A 55 7.52 -7.56 -8.31
N SER A 56 8.44 -6.63 -8.54
CA SER A 56 9.28 -6.06 -7.50
C SER A 56 8.57 -4.94 -6.74
N ASP A 57 9.04 -4.62 -5.54
CA ASP A 57 8.51 -3.50 -4.75
C ASP A 57 8.60 -2.18 -5.51
N GLU A 58 9.67 -1.96 -6.27
CA GLU A 58 9.86 -0.76 -7.10
C GLU A 58 8.75 -0.60 -8.17
N ASP A 59 8.19 -1.71 -8.66
CA ASP A 59 7.14 -1.68 -9.69
C ASP A 59 5.80 -1.13 -9.16
N TYR A 60 5.55 -1.26 -7.85
CA TYR A 60 4.30 -0.82 -7.22
C TYR A 60 4.48 0.19 -6.08
N GLU A 61 5.72 0.57 -5.73
CA GLU A 61 6.05 1.50 -4.64
C GLU A 61 5.24 2.79 -4.74
N ARG A 62 5.24 3.42 -5.92
CA ARG A 62 4.45 4.64 -6.16
C ARG A 62 2.96 4.43 -5.88
N ALA A 63 2.39 3.30 -6.29
CA ALA A 63 0.99 3.02 -6.07
C ALA A 63 0.69 2.80 -4.58
N LEU A 64 1.57 2.11 -3.86
CA LEU A 64 1.46 1.88 -2.42
C LEU A 64 1.45 3.21 -1.64
N GLU A 65 2.40 4.07 -1.96
CA GLU A 65 2.59 5.41 -1.39
C GLU A 65 1.42 6.36 -1.70
N THR A 66 0.95 6.40 -2.95
CA THR A 66 -0.23 7.19 -3.35
C THR A 66 -1.50 6.68 -2.66
N ASP A 67 -1.70 5.37 -2.56
CA ASP A 67 -2.86 4.80 -1.86
C ASP A 67 -2.85 5.16 -0.37
N ALA A 68 -1.71 5.14 0.30
CA ALA A 68 -1.60 5.52 1.71
C ALA A 68 -2.03 6.98 1.94
N SER A 69 -1.50 7.91 1.14
CA SER A 69 -1.91 9.32 1.19
C SER A 69 -3.37 9.54 0.82
N CYS A 70 -3.88 8.88 -0.23
CA CYS A 70 -5.27 9.06 -0.62
C CYS A 70 -6.23 8.45 0.39
N ARG A 71 -5.91 7.31 0.99
CA ARG A 71 -6.71 6.74 2.08
C ARG A 71 -6.77 7.69 3.28
N ALA A 72 -5.66 8.31 3.65
CA ALA A 72 -5.62 9.33 4.70
C ALA A 72 -6.56 10.51 4.39
N VAL A 73 -6.61 10.97 3.12
CA VAL A 73 -7.51 12.05 2.68
C VAL A 73 -8.97 11.60 2.68
N TYR A 74 -9.30 10.54 1.93
CA TYR A 74 -10.68 10.14 1.64
C TYR A 74 -11.38 9.46 2.82
N GLN A 75 -10.66 8.67 3.63
CA GLN A 75 -11.27 7.92 4.74
C GLN A 75 -11.11 8.61 6.09
N HIS A 76 -10.02 9.36 6.27
CA HIS A 76 -9.68 9.96 7.56
C HIS A 76 -9.74 11.49 7.57
N GLY A 77 -10.11 12.12 6.44
CA GLY A 77 -10.37 13.55 6.37
C GLY A 77 -9.13 14.42 6.50
N ILE A 78 -7.94 13.88 6.22
CA ILE A 78 -6.72 14.69 6.16
C ILE A 78 -6.82 15.64 4.96
N ASP A 79 -6.47 16.91 5.18
CA ASP A 79 -6.44 17.89 4.09
C ASP A 79 -5.40 17.47 3.04
N ARG A 80 -5.83 17.35 1.78
CA ARG A 80 -4.97 16.96 0.66
C ARG A 80 -3.71 17.83 0.53
N SER A 81 -3.81 19.13 0.88
CA SER A 81 -2.68 20.05 0.83
C SER A 81 -1.53 19.67 1.77
N ALA A 82 -1.78 18.83 2.80
CA ALA A 82 -0.74 18.30 3.67
C ALA A 82 0.26 17.40 2.92
N PHE A 83 -0.16 16.77 1.82
CA PHE A 83 0.65 15.89 0.99
C PHE A 83 1.10 16.52 -0.34
N ALA A 84 0.67 17.73 -0.67
CA ALA A 84 0.91 18.33 -2.00
C ALA A 84 2.39 18.48 -2.36
N ASN A 85 3.28 18.58 -1.37
CA ASN A 85 4.72 18.70 -1.56
C ASN A 85 5.50 17.51 -0.96
N SER A 86 4.85 16.39 -0.67
CA SER A 86 5.53 15.16 -0.24
C SER A 86 6.03 14.37 -1.45
N SER A 87 6.84 13.33 -1.20
CA SER A 87 7.20 12.31 -2.19
C SER A 87 6.01 11.46 -2.64
N SER A 88 4.92 11.49 -1.86
CA SER A 88 3.78 10.59 -1.97
C SER A 88 2.48 11.40 -1.97
N PRO A 89 2.25 12.31 -2.93
CA PRO A 89 1.04 13.13 -2.94
C PRO A 89 -0.21 12.26 -3.20
N CYS A 90 -1.34 12.64 -2.61
CA CYS A 90 -2.63 12.18 -3.14
C CYS A 90 -3.02 13.05 -4.33
N ASP A 91 -2.76 12.57 -5.54
CA ASP A 91 -3.06 13.22 -6.82
C ASP A 91 -4.32 12.65 -7.52
N LEU A 92 -4.94 11.63 -6.93
CA LEU A 92 -6.15 10.98 -7.47
C LEU A 92 -7.42 11.71 -7.02
N GLU A 93 -8.30 12.04 -7.98
CA GLU A 93 -9.62 12.63 -7.70
C GLU A 93 -10.71 11.57 -7.50
N ASP A 94 -10.50 10.38 -8.02
CA ASP A 94 -11.42 9.24 -8.07
C ASP A 94 -10.92 8.03 -7.27
N TRP A 95 -10.06 8.26 -6.26
CA TRP A 95 -9.60 7.19 -5.38
C TRP A 95 -10.78 6.49 -4.69
N TYR A 96 -10.68 5.18 -4.53
CA TYR A 96 -11.67 4.35 -3.87
C TYR A 96 -11.01 3.19 -3.11
N GLU A 97 -11.75 2.58 -2.19
CA GLU A 97 -11.31 1.38 -1.46
C GLU A 97 -11.05 0.23 -2.43
N GLY A 98 -9.80 -0.20 -2.55
CA GLY A 98 -9.38 -1.25 -3.49
C GLY A 98 -8.58 -0.76 -4.69
N TRP A 99 -8.43 0.56 -4.87
CA TRP A 99 -7.65 1.15 -5.97
C TRP A 99 -6.24 0.55 -6.07
N PHE A 100 -5.54 0.37 -4.95
CA PHE A 100 -4.22 -0.25 -4.93
C PHE A 100 -4.21 -1.71 -5.42
N VAL A 101 -5.25 -2.48 -5.08
CA VAL A 101 -5.38 -3.88 -5.53
C VAL A 101 -5.55 -3.93 -7.05
N ASP A 102 -6.28 -2.98 -7.64
CA ASP A 102 -6.40 -2.84 -9.09
C ASP A 102 -5.07 -2.47 -9.75
N GLN A 103 -4.23 -1.65 -9.10
CA GLN A 103 -2.87 -1.37 -9.59
C GLN A 103 -2.02 -2.64 -9.62
N LEU A 104 -2.06 -3.46 -8.56
CA LEU A 104 -1.37 -4.76 -8.55
C LEU A 104 -1.91 -5.68 -9.65
N ALA A 105 -3.22 -5.74 -9.84
CA ALA A 105 -3.83 -6.54 -10.91
C ALA A 105 -3.36 -6.11 -12.31
N ALA A 106 -3.20 -4.80 -12.54
CA ALA A 106 -2.66 -4.25 -13.80
C ALA A 106 -1.21 -4.67 -14.07
N LEU A 107 -0.44 -4.97 -13.02
CA LEU A 107 0.92 -5.54 -13.10
C LEU A 107 0.92 -7.07 -13.31
N GLY A 108 -0.25 -7.68 -13.49
CA GLY A 108 -0.39 -9.13 -13.67
C GLY A 108 -0.42 -9.92 -12.36
N VAL A 109 -0.51 -9.23 -11.21
CA VAL A 109 -0.70 -9.90 -9.92
C VAL A 109 -2.09 -10.50 -9.88
N ARG A 110 -2.17 -11.77 -9.52
CA ARG A 110 -3.45 -12.43 -9.34
C ARG A 110 -4.13 -11.93 -8.06
N THR A 111 -5.23 -11.20 -8.22
CA THR A 111 -6.04 -10.67 -7.11
C THR A 111 -7.35 -11.45 -6.88
N SER A 112 -7.67 -12.40 -7.76
CA SER A 112 -8.80 -13.33 -7.60
C SER A 112 -8.37 -14.62 -6.90
N ALA A 113 -9.31 -15.26 -6.19
CA ALA A 113 -9.09 -16.59 -5.65
C ALA A 113 -8.72 -17.59 -6.77
N PRO A 114 -7.89 -18.61 -6.48
CA PRO A 114 -7.69 -19.74 -7.38
C PRO A 114 -9.02 -20.38 -7.76
N THR A 115 -9.25 -20.63 -9.05
CA THR A 115 -10.41 -21.38 -9.50
C THR A 115 -10.19 -22.87 -9.23
N PRO A 116 -11.25 -23.68 -9.02
CA PRO A 116 -11.12 -25.11 -8.79
C PRO A 116 -10.26 -25.84 -9.85
N GLU A 117 -10.35 -25.41 -11.11
CA GLU A 117 -9.62 -25.97 -12.26
C GLU A 117 -8.10 -25.81 -12.13
N GLU A 118 -7.63 -24.82 -11.38
CA GLU A 118 -6.20 -24.59 -11.17
C GLU A 118 -5.61 -25.45 -10.05
N PHE A 119 -6.47 -26.15 -9.31
CA PHE A 119 -6.07 -27.22 -8.38
C PHE A 119 -6.11 -28.61 -9.02
N GLU A 120 -6.55 -28.75 -10.27
CA GLU A 120 -6.50 -30.04 -10.98
C GLU A 120 -5.05 -30.38 -11.31
N VAL A 121 -4.37 -31.04 -10.38
CA VAL A 121 -3.05 -31.60 -10.60
C VAL A 121 -3.19 -32.75 -11.60
N SER A 122 -2.63 -32.58 -12.79
CA SER A 122 -2.49 -33.66 -13.79
C SER A 122 -2.00 -34.92 -13.10
N GLY A 123 -2.83 -35.97 -13.08
CA GLY A 123 -2.55 -37.21 -12.37
C GLY A 123 -1.17 -37.75 -12.78
N VAL A 124 -0.25 -37.83 -11.82
CA VAL A 124 1.08 -38.39 -12.05
C VAL A 124 0.92 -39.86 -12.45
N VAL A 125 1.10 -40.17 -13.72
CA VAL A 125 1.25 -41.55 -14.19
C VAL A 125 2.63 -42.01 -13.74
N ARG A 126 2.67 -42.84 -12.69
CA ARG A 126 3.91 -43.51 -12.27
C ARG A 126 4.29 -44.56 -13.33
N PRO A 127 5.58 -44.70 -13.69
CA PRO A 127 6.06 -45.71 -14.63
C PRO A 127 5.92 -47.13 -14.07
#